data_AF-A0A563ET89-F1
#
_entry.id   AF-A0A563ET89-F1
#
_cell.length_a   1.000
_cell.length_b   1.000
_cell.length_c   1.000
_cell.angle_alpha   90.00
_cell.angle_beta   90.00
_cell.angle_gamma   90.00
#
_symmetry.space_group_name_H-M   'P 1'
#
loop_
_entity.id
_entity.type
_entity.pdbx_description
1 polymer ?
#
loop_
_entity_poly.entity_id
_entity_poly.type
_entity_poly.pdbx_seq_one_letter_code
_entity_poly.pdbx_strand_id
1 'polypeptide(L)'
;MRDDLDIEIAELYPQRPGDDAALAALREKLFAPRKRRRDWTGAVAAAAVVVLITGIAVFFRLPDHVLPLAPAPSLTEAADRLDAIPEPSGPYRHVTRRVWTGRTVELGANRWYTYAEEFLVEYWVPAAAGQQVGFSNRATGGVRWIGGTEPESVLANRPAPELPPDLRGYCPLTPCEMPAVTAEELENARNNPARPHEVFDGAWSRLDYPFTTNKEQAKVYRLLALVPAARYTGEWIELDSVLDGGRLRLKVDPVSGRFLGYERLVPTPSRLPSDTVLDSVEITVEAADKMPSG
;
A
#
# COMPACT_ATOMS: atom_id res chain seq x y z
N MET A 1 -26.58 34.88 19.13
CA MET A 1 -26.96 33.59 18.52
C MET A 1 -25.72 32.84 18.01
N ARG A 2 -24.64 32.82 18.81
CA ARG A 2 -23.38 32.11 18.56
C ARG A 2 -22.98 31.23 19.75
N ASP A 3 -23.59 31.44 20.92
CA ASP A 3 -23.25 30.71 22.14
C ASP A 3 -23.85 29.30 22.23
N ASP A 4 -25.00 29.05 21.58
CA ASP A 4 -25.67 27.74 21.68
C ASP A 4 -24.89 26.62 20.96
N LEU A 5 -24.18 26.96 19.87
CA LEU A 5 -23.39 26.01 19.10
C LEU A 5 -22.12 25.57 19.85
N ASP A 6 -21.49 26.49 20.57
CA ASP A 6 -20.29 26.19 21.35
C ASP A 6 -20.62 25.29 22.57
N ILE A 7 -21.84 25.40 23.10
CA ILE A 7 -22.34 24.52 24.18
C ILE A 7 -22.61 23.10 23.65
N GLU A 8 -23.27 22.95 22.49
CA GLU A 8 -23.52 21.64 21.90
C GLU A 8 -22.21 20.92 21.49
N ILE A 9 -21.22 21.66 20.98
CA ILE A 9 -19.91 21.11 20.63
C ILE A 9 -19.14 20.62 21.88
N ALA A 10 -19.23 21.36 22.99
CA ALA A 10 -18.60 20.98 24.24
C ALA A 10 -19.23 19.72 24.88
N GLU A 11 -20.54 19.50 24.68
CA GLU A 11 -21.24 18.27 25.12
C GLU A 11 -20.87 17.04 24.28
N LEU A 12 -20.68 17.20 22.97
CA LEU A 12 -20.33 16.12 22.05
C LEU A 12 -18.88 15.63 22.21
N TYR A 13 -17.99 16.49 22.71
CA TYR A 13 -16.57 16.18 22.92
C TYR A 13 -16.14 16.60 24.33
N PRO A 14 -16.54 15.86 25.38
CA PRO A 14 -16.07 16.13 26.73
C PRO A 14 -14.55 15.98 26.76
N GLN A 15 -13.83 17.11 26.75
CA GLN A 15 -12.39 17.13 26.88
C GLN A 15 -12.06 16.49 28.24
N ARG A 16 -11.31 15.38 28.20
CA ARG A 16 -10.83 14.73 29.43
C ARG A 16 -9.93 15.74 30.16
N PRO A 17 -10.24 16.13 31.41
CA PRO A 17 -9.48 17.14 32.15
C PRO A 17 -8.05 16.70 32.57
N GLY A 18 -7.52 15.61 32.01
CA GLY A 18 -6.20 15.07 32.32
C GLY A 18 -5.07 15.49 31.38
N ASP A 19 -5.37 15.92 30.15
CA ASP A 19 -4.34 16.11 29.11
C ASP A 19 -3.85 17.56 28.96
N ASP A 20 -4.58 18.55 29.49
CA ASP A 20 -4.21 19.96 29.34
C ASP A 20 -2.93 20.33 30.09
N ALA A 21 -2.74 19.79 31.30
CA ALA A 21 -1.52 20.01 32.06
C ALA A 21 -0.30 19.35 31.40
N ALA A 22 -0.48 18.15 30.81
CA ALA A 22 0.55 17.44 30.08
C ALA A 22 0.92 18.16 28.76
N LEU A 23 -0.09 18.64 28.02
CA LEU A 23 0.10 19.43 26.80
C LEU A 23 0.71 20.80 27.09
N ALA A 24 0.33 21.45 28.18
CA ALA A 24 0.94 22.72 28.62
C ALA A 24 2.43 22.52 28.97
N ALA A 25 2.77 21.46 29.70
CA ALA A 25 4.16 21.13 30.02
C ALA A 25 4.99 20.77 28.78
N LEU A 26 4.38 20.10 27.79
CA LEU A 26 5.01 19.80 26.49
C LEU A 26 5.25 21.07 25.67
N ARG A 27 4.27 21.98 25.62
CA ARG A 27 4.44 23.29 24.97
C ARG A 27 5.55 24.10 25.62
N GLU A 28 5.59 24.16 26.94
CA GLU A 28 6.66 24.87 27.66
C GLU A 28 8.04 24.27 27.34
N LYS A 29 8.17 22.94 27.27
CA LYS A 29 9.44 22.29 26.87
C LYS A 29 9.83 22.56 25.42
N LEU A 30 8.87 22.61 24.50
CA LEU A 30 9.14 22.88 23.07
C LEU A 30 9.52 24.35 22.82
N PHE A 31 8.95 25.28 23.58
CA PHE A 31 9.18 26.71 23.42
C PHE A 31 10.19 27.30 24.42
N ALA A 32 10.74 26.50 25.34
CA ALA A 32 11.79 26.95 26.23
C ALA A 32 13.00 27.46 25.42
N PRO A 33 13.44 28.72 25.62
CA PRO A 33 14.53 29.29 24.86
C PRO A 33 15.81 28.51 25.13
N ARG A 34 16.28 27.75 24.13
CA ARG A 34 17.59 27.10 24.19
C ARG A 34 18.67 28.18 24.32
N LYS A 35 19.44 28.14 25.42
CA LYS A 35 20.62 28.99 25.62
C LYS A 35 21.63 28.72 24.50
N ARG A 36 21.58 29.54 23.45
CA ARG A 36 22.52 29.53 22.32
C ARG A 36 23.89 29.95 22.85
N ARG A 37 24.83 28.99 22.98
CA ARG A 37 26.25 29.33 23.17
C ARG A 37 26.71 30.06 21.91
N ARG A 38 27.16 31.29 22.11
CA ARG A 38 27.46 32.29 21.09
C ARG A 38 28.95 32.22 20.79
N ASP A 39 29.36 31.25 19.97
CA ASP A 39 30.66 31.28 19.32
C ASP A 39 30.48 31.97 17.96
N TRP A 40 31.15 33.12 17.84
CA TRP A 40 30.89 34.16 16.86
C TRP A 40 32.07 34.22 15.88
N THR A 41 32.04 33.43 14.80
CA THR A 41 32.88 33.68 13.62
C THR A 41 32.23 33.07 12.37
N GLY A 42 31.93 33.93 11.39
CA GLY A 42 31.78 33.53 9.99
C GLY A 42 30.34 33.53 9.46
N ALA A 43 29.90 34.68 8.97
CA ALA A 43 28.62 34.85 8.28
C ALA A 43 28.73 34.47 6.79
N VAL A 44 27.91 33.52 6.32
CA VAL A 44 27.50 33.40 4.91
C VAL A 44 26.06 32.87 4.81
N ALA A 45 25.24 33.65 4.09
CA ALA A 45 24.06 33.34 3.29
C ALA A 45 22.81 32.70 3.92
N ALA A 46 21.73 33.47 3.73
CA ALA A 46 20.32 33.20 3.94
C ALA A 46 19.72 32.08 3.04
N ALA A 47 18.49 31.71 3.45
CA ALA A 47 17.43 31.04 2.68
C ALA A 47 17.32 29.51 2.79
N ALA A 48 16.64 29.03 3.85
CA ALA A 48 15.81 27.82 3.83
C ALA A 48 14.96 27.73 5.12
N VAL A 49 13.81 28.40 5.16
CA VAL A 49 12.78 28.17 6.19
C VAL A 49 11.43 28.13 5.50
N VAL A 50 11.10 27.00 4.87
CA VAL A 50 9.75 26.43 4.74
C VAL A 50 9.97 24.97 4.31
N VAL A 51 9.65 24.03 5.20
CA VAL A 51 9.34 22.58 5.04
C VAL A 51 9.92 21.85 6.26
N LEU A 52 9.21 21.93 7.38
CA LEU A 52 9.50 21.11 8.57
C LEU A 52 8.19 20.95 9.38
N ILE A 53 7.13 20.46 8.72
CA ILE A 53 5.90 19.97 9.39
C ILE A 53 5.54 18.58 8.86
N THR A 54 6.54 17.74 8.64
CA THR A 54 6.37 16.29 8.39
C THR A 54 7.69 15.61 8.75
N GLY A 55 7.74 14.90 9.86
CA GLY A 55 8.88 14.01 10.16
C GLY A 55 9.72 14.33 11.41
N ILE A 56 9.15 14.94 12.45
CA ILE A 56 9.69 14.73 13.80
C ILE A 56 9.10 13.40 14.32
N ALA A 57 9.64 12.29 13.81
CA ALA A 57 9.59 11.02 14.53
C ALA A 57 10.52 11.19 15.74
N VAL A 58 9.95 11.56 16.89
CA VAL A 58 10.71 11.62 18.12
C VAL A 58 11.18 10.20 18.46
N PHE A 59 12.47 9.96 18.28
CA PHE A 59 13.20 8.81 18.81
C PHE A 59 13.28 8.94 20.35
N PHE A 60 12.16 8.74 21.04
CA PHE A 60 12.19 8.44 22.47
C PHE A 60 12.62 6.98 22.60
N ARG A 61 13.91 6.76 22.92
CA ARG A 61 14.36 5.51 23.56
C ARG A 61 13.70 5.42 24.93
N LEU A 62 12.51 4.85 24.96
CA LEU A 62 11.88 4.35 26.17
C LEU A 62 12.63 3.07 26.61
N PRO A 63 12.90 2.88 27.91
CA PRO A 63 13.46 1.64 28.45
C PRO A 63 12.53 0.46 28.10
N ASP A 64 13.11 -0.74 27.96
CA ASP A 64 12.55 -2.03 27.50
C ASP A 64 11.28 -2.52 28.23
N HIS A 65 10.24 -1.70 28.29
CA HIS A 65 8.88 -2.16 28.46
C HIS A 65 8.38 -2.48 27.07
N VAL A 66 8.62 -3.73 26.66
CA VAL A 66 7.84 -4.35 25.60
C VAL A 66 6.40 -4.31 26.09
N LEU A 67 5.69 -3.22 25.79
CA LEU A 67 4.25 -3.19 25.93
C LEU A 67 3.77 -4.44 25.20
N PRO A 68 2.90 -5.26 25.81
CA PRO A 68 2.37 -6.41 25.13
C PRO A 68 1.80 -5.90 23.81
N LEU A 69 2.45 -6.28 22.69
CA LEU A 69 1.91 -5.99 21.38
C LEU A 69 0.50 -6.57 21.45
N ALA A 70 -0.51 -5.72 21.32
CA ALA A 70 -1.87 -6.21 21.18
C ALA A 70 -1.82 -7.31 20.09
N PRO A 71 -2.43 -8.48 20.34
CA PRO A 71 -2.41 -9.56 19.35
C PRO A 71 -2.81 -8.95 18.01
N ALA A 72 -2.04 -9.25 16.95
CA ALA A 72 -2.35 -8.76 15.63
C ALA A 72 -3.83 -9.09 15.34
N PRO A 73 -4.62 -8.10 14.84
CA PRO A 73 -6.02 -8.34 14.56
C PRO A 73 -6.17 -9.55 13.66
N SER A 74 -7.27 -10.29 13.74
CA SER A 74 -7.50 -11.41 12.82
C SER A 74 -7.89 -10.90 11.43
N LEU A 75 -7.73 -11.71 10.38
CA LEU A 75 -8.24 -11.36 9.04
C LEU A 75 -9.76 -11.14 9.03
N THR A 76 -10.49 -11.87 9.88
CA THR A 76 -11.94 -11.66 10.07
C THR A 76 -12.23 -10.28 10.64
N GLU A 77 -11.46 -9.84 11.63
CA GLU A 77 -11.61 -8.50 12.20
C GLU A 77 -11.25 -7.41 11.19
N ALA A 78 -10.19 -7.59 10.38
CA ALA A 78 -9.87 -6.68 9.29
C ALA A 78 -11.02 -6.61 8.25
N ALA A 79 -11.66 -7.74 7.96
CA ALA A 79 -12.83 -7.79 7.07
C ALA A 79 -14.02 -7.02 7.65
N ASP A 80 -14.29 -7.17 8.95
CA ASP A 80 -15.42 -6.50 9.61
C ASP A 80 -15.21 -4.97 9.65
N ARG A 81 -13.97 -4.51 9.87
CA ARG A 81 -13.63 -3.09 9.77
C ARG A 81 -13.85 -2.56 8.36
N LEU A 82 -13.44 -3.32 7.35
CA LEU A 82 -13.56 -2.92 5.96
C LEU A 82 -15.03 -2.83 5.51
N ASP A 83 -15.88 -3.76 5.95
CA ASP A 83 -17.33 -3.70 5.70
C ASP A 83 -18.01 -2.48 6.33
N ALA A 84 -17.45 -1.97 7.43
CA ALA A 84 -17.96 -0.77 8.11
C ALA A 84 -17.54 0.54 7.43
N ILE A 85 -16.54 0.51 6.54
CA ILE A 85 -16.06 1.71 5.84
C ILE A 85 -17.00 2.04 4.68
N PRO A 86 -17.66 3.21 4.67
CA PRO A 86 -18.46 3.62 3.54
C PRO A 86 -17.59 3.74 2.29
N GLU A 87 -18.16 3.38 1.14
CA GLU A 87 -17.50 3.59 -0.13
C GLU A 87 -17.27 5.10 -0.37
N PRO A 88 -16.17 5.49 -1.03
CA PRO A 88 -15.90 6.90 -1.31
C PRO A 88 -17.09 7.57 -1.99
N SER A 89 -17.56 8.68 -1.43
CA SER A 89 -18.62 9.49 -2.02
C SER A 89 -18.02 10.44 -3.06
N GLY A 90 -18.23 10.14 -4.34
CA GLY A 90 -17.81 10.96 -5.47
C GLY A 90 -18.32 10.36 -6.78
N PRO A 91 -18.33 11.13 -7.88
CA PRO A 91 -18.72 10.59 -9.18
C PRO A 91 -17.73 9.52 -9.67
N TYR A 92 -16.46 9.62 -9.24
CA TYR A 92 -15.42 8.63 -9.53
C TYR A 92 -14.64 8.26 -8.26
N ARG A 93 -14.17 7.01 -8.24
CA ARG A 93 -13.09 6.51 -7.40
C ARG A 93 -11.82 6.49 -8.24
N HIS A 94 -10.83 7.26 -7.84
CA HIS A 94 -9.50 7.27 -8.46
C HIS A 94 -8.60 6.26 -7.74
N VAL A 95 -8.09 5.29 -8.50
CA VAL A 95 -7.19 4.25 -8.00
C VAL A 95 -5.85 4.42 -8.69
N THR A 96 -4.83 4.77 -7.90
CA THR A 96 -3.45 4.90 -8.38
C THR A 96 -2.66 3.70 -7.91
N ARG A 97 -1.90 3.10 -8.83
CA ARG A 97 -1.00 1.99 -8.58
C ARG A 97 0.40 2.39 -9.00
N ARG A 98 1.32 2.42 -8.05
CA ARG A 98 2.75 2.46 -8.34
C ARG A 98 3.24 1.02 -8.41
N VAL A 99 3.65 0.59 -9.59
CA VAL A 99 4.05 -0.79 -9.88
C VAL A 99 5.54 -0.83 -10.15
N TRP A 100 6.27 -1.70 -9.46
CA TRP A 100 7.63 -2.09 -9.82
C TRP A 100 7.59 -3.50 -10.38
N THR A 101 8.08 -3.68 -11.60
CA THR A 101 8.11 -4.99 -12.28
C THR A 101 9.56 -5.41 -12.51
N GLY A 102 9.94 -6.56 -11.97
CA GLY A 102 11.27 -7.12 -12.11
C GLY A 102 11.50 -7.73 -13.50
N ARG A 103 12.71 -7.54 -14.04
CA ARG A 103 13.19 -8.15 -15.29
C ARG A 103 14.57 -8.71 -15.08
N THR A 104 14.80 -9.91 -15.61
CA THR A 104 16.12 -10.54 -15.66
C THR A 104 16.60 -10.60 -17.10
N VAL A 105 17.83 -10.15 -17.33
CA VAL A 105 18.50 -10.15 -18.63
C VAL A 105 19.68 -11.10 -18.57
N GLU A 106 19.68 -12.08 -19.46
CA GLU A 106 20.80 -13.01 -19.66
C GLU A 106 21.72 -12.47 -20.77
N LEU A 107 23.02 -12.41 -20.49
CA LEU A 107 24.05 -11.88 -21.40
C LEU A 107 25.03 -12.96 -21.89
N GLY A 108 24.76 -14.23 -21.58
CA GLY A 108 25.60 -15.37 -21.91
C GLY A 108 25.89 -16.25 -20.70
N ALA A 109 26.86 -17.15 -20.84
CA ALA A 109 27.20 -18.12 -19.80
C ALA A 109 27.57 -17.40 -18.49
N ASN A 110 26.74 -17.58 -17.47
CA ASN A 110 26.87 -17.02 -16.12
C ASN A 110 26.90 -15.48 -16.05
N ARG A 111 26.49 -14.77 -17.11
CA ARG A 111 26.40 -13.30 -17.10
C ARG A 111 24.95 -12.90 -17.15
N TRP A 112 24.48 -12.24 -16.10
CA TRP A 112 23.10 -11.81 -16.01
C TRP A 112 22.97 -10.60 -15.10
N TYR A 113 21.83 -9.93 -15.22
CA TYR A 113 21.39 -8.96 -14.26
C TYR A 113 19.88 -8.91 -14.13
N THR A 114 19.41 -8.47 -12.96
CA THR A 114 18.02 -8.24 -12.64
C THR A 114 17.85 -6.80 -12.17
N TYR A 115 16.82 -6.16 -12.68
CA TYR A 115 16.42 -4.80 -12.32
C TYR A 115 14.89 -4.75 -12.25
N ALA A 116 14.30 -3.72 -11.67
CA ALA A 116 12.87 -3.45 -11.83
C ALA A 116 12.62 -2.07 -12.42
N GLU A 117 11.54 -1.99 -13.19
CA GLU A 117 11.03 -0.78 -13.84
C GLU A 117 9.79 -0.30 -13.09
N GLU A 118 9.67 1.01 -12.91
CA GLU A 118 8.51 1.64 -12.28
C GLU A 118 7.49 2.08 -13.34
N PHE A 119 6.22 1.73 -13.08
CA PHE A 119 5.05 2.16 -13.82
C PHE A 119 4.07 2.85 -12.88
N LEU A 120 3.35 3.83 -13.41
CA LEU A 120 2.18 4.41 -12.78
C LEU A 120 0.95 3.99 -13.57
N VAL A 121 0.05 3.26 -12.92
CA VAL A 121 -1.23 2.84 -13.47
C VAL A 121 -2.35 3.52 -12.71
N GLU A 122 -3.18 4.28 -13.40
CA GLU A 122 -4.26 5.07 -12.85
C GLU A 122 -5.59 4.60 -13.43
N TYR A 123 -6.62 4.47 -12.59
CA TYR A 123 -7.98 4.11 -12.98
C TYR A 123 -8.97 5.13 -12.44
N TRP A 124 -9.93 5.53 -13.27
CA TRP A 124 -11.08 6.35 -12.88
C TRP A 124 -12.33 5.49 -12.95
N VAL A 125 -12.69 4.90 -11.82
CA VAL A 125 -13.82 3.98 -11.69
C VAL A 125 -15.08 4.78 -11.38
N PRO A 126 -16.09 4.83 -12.26
CA PRO A 126 -17.32 5.56 -11.99
C PRO A 126 -18.11 4.93 -10.85
N ALA A 127 -18.78 5.75 -10.04
CA ALA A 127 -19.68 5.26 -9.00
C ALA A 127 -21.00 4.71 -9.57
N ALA A 128 -21.43 5.22 -10.72
CA ALA A 128 -22.63 4.74 -11.40
C ALA A 128 -22.34 3.51 -12.26
N ALA A 129 -23.16 2.47 -12.09
CA ALA A 129 -23.07 1.25 -12.89
C ALA A 129 -23.22 1.54 -14.40
N GLY A 130 -22.51 0.76 -15.22
CA GLY A 130 -22.59 0.83 -16.69
C GLY A 130 -21.81 1.98 -17.34
N GLN A 131 -21.19 2.87 -16.57
CA GLN A 131 -20.31 3.90 -17.12
C GLN A 131 -18.91 3.35 -17.46
N GLN A 132 -18.27 3.95 -18.47
CA GLN A 132 -16.94 3.54 -18.91
C GLN A 132 -15.87 3.90 -17.88
N VAL A 133 -14.96 2.96 -17.65
CA VAL A 133 -13.78 3.15 -16.81
C VAL A 133 -12.66 3.69 -17.69
N GLY A 134 -12.12 4.84 -17.32
CA GLY A 134 -10.88 5.35 -17.90
C GLY A 134 -9.66 4.74 -17.20
N PHE A 135 -8.60 4.45 -17.96
CA PHE A 135 -7.32 4.07 -17.40
C PHE A 135 -6.15 4.75 -18.11
N SER A 136 -5.04 4.89 -17.39
CA SER A 136 -3.75 5.37 -17.89
C SER A 136 -2.67 4.45 -17.34
N ASN A 137 -1.79 3.95 -18.21
CA ASN A 137 -0.60 3.20 -17.81
C ASN A 137 0.61 3.86 -18.48
N ARG A 138 1.52 4.37 -17.66
CA ARG A 138 2.73 5.02 -18.12
C ARG A 138 3.93 4.53 -17.33
N ALA A 139 5.05 4.37 -18.01
CA ALA A 139 6.31 4.18 -17.32
C ALA A 139 6.82 5.51 -16.75
N THR A 140 7.40 5.49 -15.56
CA THR A 140 7.88 6.71 -14.89
C THR A 140 9.34 7.02 -15.23
N GLY A 141 10.04 6.06 -15.83
CA GLY A 141 11.50 6.08 -16.01
C GLY A 141 12.26 5.64 -14.76
N GLY A 142 11.58 5.32 -13.66
CA GLY A 142 12.20 4.75 -12.47
C GLY A 142 12.78 3.37 -12.76
N VAL A 143 14.05 3.18 -12.41
CA VAL A 143 14.76 1.89 -12.52
C VAL A 143 15.48 1.61 -11.22
N ARG A 144 15.38 0.39 -10.70
CA ARG A 144 16.15 -0.08 -9.53
C ARG A 144 16.98 -1.31 -9.90
N TRP A 145 18.27 -1.31 -9.58
CA TRP A 145 19.08 -2.51 -9.64
C TRP A 145 18.66 -3.48 -8.52
N ILE A 146 18.48 -4.75 -8.87
CA ILE A 146 18.15 -5.80 -7.89
C ILE A 146 19.37 -6.67 -7.61
N GLY A 147 20.07 -7.13 -8.66
CA GLY A 147 21.23 -8.00 -8.50
C GLY A 147 21.70 -8.58 -9.82
N GLY A 148 22.79 -9.32 -9.81
CA GLY A 148 23.40 -9.85 -11.02
C GLY A 148 24.88 -10.06 -10.88
N THR A 149 25.50 -10.61 -11.92
CA THR A 149 26.96 -10.73 -12.03
C THR A 149 27.60 -9.52 -12.69
N GLU A 150 26.82 -8.74 -13.43
CA GLU A 150 27.29 -7.49 -14.03
C GLU A 150 27.28 -6.36 -12.99
N PRO A 151 28.16 -5.35 -13.10
CA PRO A 151 28.07 -4.17 -12.27
C PRO A 151 26.84 -3.33 -12.65
N GLU A 152 26.27 -2.62 -11.67
CA GLU A 152 25.14 -1.70 -11.86
C GLU A 152 25.40 -0.65 -12.98
N SER A 153 26.66 -0.28 -13.20
CA SER A 153 27.07 0.61 -14.30
C SER A 153 26.70 0.09 -15.70
N VAL A 154 26.44 -1.22 -15.86
CA VAL A 154 25.90 -1.78 -17.09
C VAL A 154 24.48 -1.27 -17.35
N LEU A 155 23.63 -1.10 -16.32
CA LEU A 155 22.32 -0.45 -16.48
C LEU A 155 22.47 1.00 -16.90
N ALA A 156 23.36 1.76 -16.24
CA ALA A 156 23.53 3.19 -16.49
C ALA A 156 23.97 3.50 -17.93
N ASN A 157 24.64 2.55 -18.59
CA ASN A 157 25.10 2.68 -19.97
C ASN A 157 24.16 2.02 -21.00
N ARG A 158 23.06 1.41 -20.55
CA ARG A 158 22.05 0.86 -21.47
C ARG A 158 21.09 1.97 -21.87
N PRO A 159 20.63 1.99 -23.13
CA PRO A 159 19.47 2.79 -23.45
C PRO A 159 18.35 2.37 -22.50
N ALA A 160 17.61 3.34 -21.96
CA ALA A 160 16.43 3.05 -21.19
C ALA A 160 15.60 2.03 -21.99
N PRO A 161 15.12 0.94 -21.35
CA PRO A 161 14.27 -0.02 -22.03
C PRO A 161 13.17 0.76 -22.75
N GLU A 162 12.90 0.41 -24.00
CA GLU A 162 11.87 1.10 -24.79
C GLU A 162 10.55 0.93 -24.03
N LEU A 163 10.16 2.00 -23.33
CA LEU A 163 8.98 1.98 -22.49
C LEU A 163 7.78 1.89 -23.44
N PRO A 164 6.79 1.03 -23.15
CA PRO A 164 5.58 1.04 -23.95
C PRO A 164 5.02 2.47 -23.98
N PRO A 165 4.45 2.91 -25.11
CA PRO A 165 3.85 4.24 -25.19
C PRO A 165 2.82 4.39 -24.07
N ASP A 166 2.62 5.61 -23.57
CA ASP A 166 1.57 5.92 -22.62
C ASP A 166 0.24 5.32 -23.11
N LEU A 167 -0.20 4.25 -22.44
CA LEU A 167 -1.41 3.54 -22.80
C LEU A 167 -2.55 4.22 -22.07
N ARG A 168 -3.33 4.99 -22.80
CA ARG A 168 -4.58 5.57 -22.32
C ARG A 168 -5.73 4.92 -23.05
N GLY A 169 -6.79 4.62 -22.32
CA GLY A 169 -7.95 4.03 -22.94
C GLY A 169 -9.12 3.91 -22.00
N TYR A 170 -10.14 3.28 -22.54
CA TYR A 170 -11.32 2.87 -21.80
C TYR A 170 -11.34 1.36 -21.76
N CYS A 171 -11.76 0.80 -20.63
CA CYS A 171 -12.04 -0.61 -20.55
C CYS A 171 -13.23 -0.94 -21.49
N PRO A 172 -13.04 -1.81 -22.50
CA PRO A 172 -14.03 -2.01 -23.56
C PRO A 172 -15.24 -2.85 -23.11
N LEU A 173 -15.12 -3.54 -21.97
CA LEU A 173 -16.17 -4.40 -21.41
C LEU A 173 -16.72 -3.71 -20.17
N THR A 174 -17.84 -2.99 -20.30
CA THR A 174 -18.60 -2.51 -19.15
C THR A 174 -19.71 -3.51 -18.80
N PRO A 175 -19.82 -3.95 -17.54
CA PRO A 175 -18.97 -3.57 -16.40
C PRO A 175 -17.60 -4.27 -16.43
N CYS A 176 -16.56 -3.54 -16.03
CA CYS A 176 -15.22 -4.09 -15.83
C CYS A 176 -15.20 -4.78 -14.46
N GLU A 177 -15.97 -5.86 -14.35
CA GLU A 177 -16.14 -6.61 -13.11
C GLU A 177 -15.36 -7.91 -13.20
N MET A 178 -14.60 -8.21 -12.14
CA MET A 178 -14.15 -9.56 -11.90
C MET A 178 -15.28 -10.35 -11.27
N PRO A 179 -15.37 -11.67 -11.51
CA PRO A 179 -16.34 -12.50 -10.84
C PRO A 179 -16.16 -12.39 -9.32
N ALA A 180 -17.25 -11.97 -8.66
CA ALA A 180 -17.31 -11.84 -7.21
C ALA A 180 -17.00 -13.18 -6.53
N VAL A 181 -16.45 -13.12 -5.31
CA VAL A 181 -16.31 -14.33 -4.47
C VAL A 181 -17.70 -14.90 -4.21
N THR A 182 -17.93 -16.13 -4.64
CA THR A 182 -19.23 -16.80 -4.47
C THR A 182 -19.31 -17.53 -3.13
N ALA A 183 -20.54 -17.80 -2.67
CA ALA A 183 -20.75 -18.64 -1.49
C ALA A 183 -20.21 -20.06 -1.69
N GLU A 184 -20.31 -20.58 -2.92
CA GLU A 184 -19.76 -21.87 -3.32
C GLU A 184 -18.24 -21.90 -3.22
N GLU A 185 -17.54 -20.83 -3.65
CA GLU A 185 -16.09 -20.73 -3.50
C GLU A 185 -15.67 -20.71 -2.03
N LEU A 186 -16.40 -19.97 -1.17
CA LEU A 186 -16.18 -19.96 0.27
C LEU A 186 -16.41 -21.33 0.91
N GLU A 187 -17.45 -22.04 0.48
CA GLU A 187 -17.76 -23.40 0.95
C GLU A 187 -16.72 -24.41 0.46
N ASN A 188 -16.32 -24.34 -0.81
CA ASN A 188 -15.29 -25.17 -1.39
C ASN A 188 -13.94 -24.97 -0.71
N ALA A 189 -13.54 -23.73 -0.42
CA ALA A 189 -12.32 -23.44 0.32
C ALA A 189 -12.36 -24.01 1.75
N ARG A 190 -13.53 -23.97 2.40
CA ARG A 190 -13.73 -24.55 3.73
C ARG A 190 -13.64 -26.08 3.71
N ASN A 191 -14.24 -26.71 2.71
CA ASN A 191 -14.39 -28.17 2.62
C ASN A 191 -13.20 -28.86 1.94
N ASN A 192 -12.40 -28.13 1.16
CA ASN A 192 -11.27 -28.66 0.41
C ASN A 192 -9.99 -27.83 0.62
N PRO A 193 -9.36 -27.91 1.80
CA PRO A 193 -8.15 -27.16 2.11
C PRO A 193 -6.91 -27.65 1.34
N ALA A 194 -7.02 -28.69 0.50
CA ALA A 194 -5.89 -29.27 -0.23
C ALA A 194 -5.38 -28.39 -1.39
N ARG A 195 -6.07 -27.30 -1.73
CA ARG A 195 -5.68 -26.38 -2.80
C ARG A 195 -5.52 -24.93 -2.33
N PRO A 196 -4.67 -24.67 -1.32
CA PRO A 196 -4.51 -23.33 -0.75
C PRO A 196 -3.99 -22.31 -1.77
N HIS A 197 -3.22 -22.74 -2.77
CA HIS A 197 -2.68 -21.88 -3.81
C HIS A 197 -3.76 -21.37 -4.77
N GLU A 198 -4.68 -22.22 -5.24
CA GLU A 198 -5.77 -21.79 -6.14
C GLU A 198 -6.65 -20.72 -5.46
N VAL A 199 -6.98 -20.93 -4.18
CA VAL A 199 -7.76 -19.97 -3.39
C VAL A 199 -7.02 -18.64 -3.27
N PHE A 200 -5.71 -18.71 -3.02
CA PHE A 200 -4.90 -17.52 -2.83
C PHE A 200 -4.63 -16.75 -4.13
N ASP A 201 -4.33 -17.42 -5.25
CA ASP A 201 -4.13 -16.77 -6.54
C ASP A 201 -5.41 -16.05 -6.99
N GLY A 202 -6.56 -16.70 -6.74
CA GLY A 202 -7.87 -16.10 -6.95
C GLY A 202 -8.15 -14.94 -5.99
N ALA A 203 -7.68 -15.01 -4.74
CA ALA A 203 -7.83 -13.94 -3.75
C ALA A 203 -6.95 -12.72 -4.11
N TRP A 204 -5.68 -12.93 -4.41
CA TRP A 204 -4.74 -11.90 -4.83
C TRP A 204 -5.23 -11.20 -6.09
N SER A 205 -5.61 -11.95 -7.13
CA SER A 205 -6.12 -11.37 -8.37
C SER A 205 -7.31 -10.45 -8.11
N ARG A 206 -8.19 -10.81 -7.18
CA ARG A 206 -9.34 -9.98 -6.76
C ARG A 206 -8.91 -8.76 -5.97
N LEU A 207 -8.01 -8.88 -5.00
CA LEU A 207 -7.51 -7.72 -4.25
C LEU A 207 -6.77 -6.72 -5.14
N ASP A 208 -6.01 -7.22 -6.13
CA ASP A 208 -5.27 -6.40 -7.08
C ASP A 208 -6.14 -5.73 -8.16
N TYR A 209 -7.38 -6.19 -8.30
CA TYR A 209 -8.30 -5.64 -9.27
C TYR A 209 -8.80 -4.25 -8.83
N PRO A 210 -8.66 -3.20 -9.65
CA PRO A 210 -8.94 -1.82 -9.23
C PRO A 210 -10.43 -1.55 -8.98
N PHE A 211 -11.30 -2.50 -9.35
CA PHE A 211 -12.74 -2.41 -9.21
C PHE A 211 -13.27 -3.02 -7.92
N THR A 212 -12.44 -3.76 -7.19
CA THR A 212 -12.85 -4.45 -5.98
C THR A 212 -13.29 -3.46 -4.91
N THR A 213 -14.53 -3.63 -4.46
CA THR A 213 -15.17 -2.83 -3.41
C THR A 213 -14.67 -3.24 -2.02
N ASN A 214 -14.88 -2.41 -1.00
CA ASN A 214 -14.56 -2.75 0.39
C ASN A 214 -15.25 -4.05 0.82
N LYS A 215 -16.52 -4.23 0.42
CA LYS A 215 -17.30 -5.44 0.72
C LYS A 215 -16.70 -6.69 0.06
N GLU A 216 -16.20 -6.57 -1.16
CA GLU A 216 -15.55 -7.69 -1.84
C GLU A 216 -14.18 -8.00 -1.24
N GLN A 217 -13.38 -6.99 -0.92
CA GLN A 217 -12.12 -7.18 -0.19
C GLN A 217 -12.37 -7.88 1.15
N ALA A 218 -13.43 -7.50 1.89
CA ALA A 218 -13.81 -8.15 3.14
C ALA A 218 -14.18 -9.63 2.94
N LYS A 219 -14.91 -9.97 1.87
CA LYS A 219 -15.16 -11.38 1.49
C LYS A 219 -13.87 -12.13 1.18
N VAL A 220 -12.93 -11.50 0.48
CA VAL A 220 -11.62 -12.10 0.18
C VAL A 220 -10.82 -12.34 1.45
N TYR A 221 -10.82 -11.43 2.42
CA TYR A 221 -10.16 -11.67 3.71
C TYR A 221 -10.79 -12.81 4.50
N ARG A 222 -12.12 -12.92 4.50
CA ARG A 222 -12.80 -14.07 5.11
C ARG A 222 -12.45 -15.37 4.42
N LEU A 223 -12.29 -15.36 3.09
CA LEU A 223 -11.81 -16.51 2.32
C LEU A 223 -10.36 -16.86 2.70
N LEU A 224 -9.46 -15.88 2.76
CA LEU A 224 -8.06 -16.07 3.15
C LEU A 224 -7.91 -16.56 4.59
N ALA A 225 -8.80 -16.14 5.50
CA ALA A 225 -8.83 -16.63 6.87
C ALA A 225 -9.13 -18.14 6.98
N LEU A 226 -9.70 -18.75 5.94
CA LEU A 226 -9.94 -20.20 5.86
C LEU A 226 -8.72 -20.97 5.34
N VAL A 227 -7.69 -20.29 4.83
CA VAL A 227 -6.49 -20.92 4.26
C VAL A 227 -5.44 -21.07 5.37
N PRO A 228 -5.14 -22.29 5.87
CA PRO A 228 -4.24 -22.47 7.02
C PRO A 228 -2.80 -21.99 6.77
N ALA A 229 -2.40 -21.94 5.51
CA ALA A 229 -1.08 -21.46 5.10
C ALA A 229 -0.97 -19.92 5.10
N ALA A 230 -2.09 -19.19 5.03
CA ALA A 230 -2.09 -17.74 5.05
C ALA A 230 -1.83 -17.23 6.48
N ARG A 231 -0.81 -16.39 6.64
CA ARG A 231 -0.44 -15.80 7.94
C ARG A 231 -0.64 -14.30 7.91
N TYR A 232 -1.43 -13.78 8.85
CA TYR A 232 -1.60 -12.34 8.99
C TYR A 232 -0.81 -11.82 10.18
N THR A 233 0.02 -10.80 9.94
CA THR A 233 0.92 -10.19 10.92
C THR A 233 0.45 -8.80 11.37
N GLY A 234 -0.77 -8.39 10.99
CA GLY A 234 -1.32 -7.05 11.24
C GLY A 234 -1.11 -6.09 10.08
N GLU A 235 0.04 -6.13 9.40
CA GLU A 235 0.31 -5.33 8.20
C GLU A 235 0.37 -6.21 6.94
N TRP A 236 0.78 -7.47 7.08
CA TRP A 236 1.01 -8.35 5.93
C TRP A 236 0.21 -9.63 6.04
N ILE A 237 -0.40 -10.05 4.94
CA ILE A 237 -0.86 -11.41 4.72
C ILE A 237 0.22 -12.12 3.90
N GLU A 238 0.90 -13.08 4.51
CA GLU A 238 1.98 -13.82 3.87
C GLU A 238 1.50 -15.21 3.45
N LEU A 239 1.87 -15.61 2.23
CA LEU A 239 1.72 -16.98 1.75
C LEU A 239 2.93 -17.38 0.90
N ASP A 240 3.43 -18.59 1.12
CA ASP A 240 4.34 -19.24 0.18
C ASP A 240 3.56 -19.65 -1.08
N SER A 241 3.93 -19.10 -2.24
CA SER A 241 3.35 -19.45 -3.53
C SER A 241 3.87 -20.80 -3.97
N VAL A 242 2.94 -21.74 -4.19
CA VAL A 242 3.29 -23.10 -4.60
C VAL A 242 3.54 -23.19 -6.12
N LEU A 243 2.96 -22.28 -6.92
CA LEU A 243 3.03 -22.37 -8.38
C LEU A 243 4.40 -22.02 -8.94
N ASP A 244 5.01 -20.95 -8.43
CA ASP A 244 6.32 -20.48 -8.87
C ASP A 244 7.42 -20.75 -7.83
N GLY A 245 7.07 -21.20 -6.62
CA GLY A 245 8.02 -21.33 -5.51
C GLY A 245 8.42 -19.98 -4.89
N GLY A 246 7.72 -18.91 -5.28
CA GLY A 246 7.86 -17.56 -4.72
C GLY A 246 7.17 -17.41 -3.38
N ARG A 247 7.27 -16.23 -2.80
CA ARG A 247 6.44 -15.81 -1.67
C ARG A 247 5.69 -14.56 -2.07
N LEU A 248 4.40 -14.50 -1.77
CA LEU A 248 3.60 -13.31 -1.96
C LEU A 248 3.25 -12.74 -0.58
N ARG A 249 3.45 -11.43 -0.43
CA ARG A 249 3.02 -10.67 0.74
C ARG A 249 2.01 -9.63 0.32
N LEU A 250 0.82 -9.69 0.88
CA LEU A 250 -0.27 -8.74 0.65
C LEU A 250 -0.25 -7.69 1.75
N LYS A 251 -0.11 -6.42 1.39
CA LYS A 251 -0.08 -5.31 2.35
C LYS A 251 -1.49 -4.85 2.68
N VAL A 252 -1.79 -4.75 3.96
CA VAL A 252 -3.09 -4.33 4.50
C VAL A 252 -2.85 -3.20 5.50
N ASP A 253 -3.66 -2.14 5.41
CA ASP A 253 -3.67 -1.10 6.43
C ASP A 253 -4.17 -1.69 7.76
N PRO A 254 -3.35 -1.73 8.82
CA PRO A 254 -3.75 -2.30 10.11
C PRO A 254 -4.92 -1.57 10.76
N VAL A 255 -5.18 -0.31 10.40
CA VAL A 255 -6.26 0.50 10.98
C VAL A 255 -7.56 0.26 10.22
N SER A 256 -7.58 0.53 8.93
CA SER A 256 -8.80 0.46 8.12
C SER A 256 -9.11 -0.94 7.58
N GLY A 257 -8.12 -1.83 7.52
CA GLY A 257 -8.21 -3.10 6.80
C GLY A 257 -8.11 -2.95 5.27
N ARG A 258 -7.90 -1.75 4.73
CA ARG A 258 -7.80 -1.59 3.27
C ARG A 258 -6.58 -2.31 2.70
N PHE A 259 -6.76 -2.95 1.56
CA PHE A 259 -5.64 -3.49 0.79
C PHE A 259 -4.80 -2.36 0.20
N LEU A 260 -3.49 -2.36 0.47
CA LEU A 260 -2.54 -1.32 0.07
C LEU A 260 -1.61 -1.77 -1.07
N GLY A 261 -1.72 -3.02 -1.52
CA GLY A 261 -0.90 -3.59 -2.58
C GLY A 261 -0.14 -4.84 -2.13
N TYR A 262 0.93 -5.21 -2.84
CA TYR A 262 1.63 -6.48 -2.58
C TYR A 262 3.10 -6.43 -2.94
N GLU A 263 3.85 -7.43 -2.46
CA GLU A 263 5.21 -7.72 -2.85
C GLU A 263 5.34 -9.19 -3.24
N ARG A 264 5.87 -9.46 -4.44
CA ARG A 264 6.25 -10.79 -4.89
C ARG A 264 7.75 -10.95 -4.70
N LEU A 265 8.13 -11.91 -3.87
CA LEU A 265 9.52 -12.26 -3.65
C LEU A 265 9.97 -13.29 -4.67
N VAL A 266 11.27 -13.27 -4.94
CA VAL A 266 11.91 -14.19 -5.87
C VAL A 266 11.65 -15.66 -5.47
N PRO A 267 11.33 -16.54 -6.44
CA PRO A 267 11.13 -17.95 -6.18
C PRO A 267 12.39 -18.71 -5.81
N THR A 268 12.23 -19.80 -5.05
CA THR A 268 13.33 -20.75 -4.77
C THR A 268 13.19 -22.00 -5.64
N PRO A 269 14.24 -22.45 -6.36
CA PRO A 269 15.58 -21.87 -6.44
C PRO A 269 15.66 -20.67 -7.39
N SER A 270 16.46 -19.67 -7.01
CA SER A 270 16.85 -18.54 -7.87
C SER A 270 18.29 -18.15 -7.65
N ARG A 271 18.85 -17.39 -8.60
CA ARG A 271 20.19 -16.79 -8.48
C ARG A 271 20.22 -15.57 -7.56
N LEU A 272 19.04 -15.04 -7.20
CA LEU A 272 18.87 -13.97 -6.22
C LEU A 272 18.50 -14.56 -4.84
N PRO A 273 18.82 -13.86 -3.73
CA PRO A 273 18.33 -14.21 -2.40
C PRO A 273 16.80 -14.34 -2.37
N SER A 274 16.26 -15.32 -1.64
CA SER A 274 14.81 -15.61 -1.58
C SER A 274 13.97 -14.50 -0.94
N ASP A 275 14.60 -13.59 -0.21
CA ASP A 275 13.97 -12.41 0.40
C ASP A 275 13.95 -11.18 -0.54
N THR A 276 14.50 -11.31 -1.75
CA THR A 276 14.53 -10.24 -2.74
C THR A 276 13.13 -9.97 -3.29
N VAL A 277 12.66 -8.73 -3.24
CA VAL A 277 11.40 -8.31 -3.86
C VAL A 277 11.61 -8.11 -5.35
N LEU A 278 10.96 -8.95 -6.16
CA LEU A 278 11.01 -8.85 -7.62
C LEU A 278 9.99 -7.83 -8.11
N ASP A 279 8.73 -8.05 -7.74
CA ASP A 279 7.61 -7.18 -8.09
C ASP A 279 6.99 -6.57 -6.84
N SER A 280 6.52 -5.33 -6.96
CA SER A 280 5.74 -4.71 -5.90
C SER A 280 4.70 -3.75 -6.45
N VAL A 281 3.54 -3.71 -5.82
CA VAL A 281 2.47 -2.76 -6.14
C VAL A 281 2.12 -2.01 -4.86
N GLU A 282 2.05 -0.69 -4.96
CA GLU A 282 1.49 0.21 -3.94
C GLU A 282 0.21 0.82 -4.50
N ILE A 283 -0.89 0.74 -3.75
CA ILE A 283 -2.22 1.18 -4.16
C ILE A 283 -2.68 2.31 -3.27
N THR A 284 -3.14 3.41 -3.88
CA THR A 284 -3.83 4.49 -3.19
C THR A 284 -5.20 4.71 -3.83
N VAL A 285 -6.21 4.93 -2.99
CA VAL A 285 -7.60 5.11 -3.42
C VAL A 285 -8.13 6.43 -2.86
N GLU A 286 -8.65 7.28 -3.74
CA GLU A 286 -9.23 8.57 -3.39
C GLU A 286 -10.53 8.84 -4.18
N ALA A 287 -11.34 9.78 -3.70
CA ALA A 287 -12.49 10.27 -4.44
C ALA A 287 -12.03 11.29 -5.49
N ALA A 288 -12.67 11.30 -6.67
CA ALA A 288 -12.40 12.26 -7.71
C ALA A 288 -13.69 12.80 -8.34
N ASP A 289 -13.73 14.12 -8.57
CA ASP A 289 -14.90 14.81 -9.13
C ASP A 289 -15.02 14.65 -10.65
N LYS A 290 -13.90 14.41 -11.33
CA LYS A 290 -13.86 14.29 -12.79
C LYS A 290 -12.75 13.34 -13.24
N MET A 291 -13.00 12.68 -14.36
CA MET A 291 -11.97 12.01 -15.13
C MET A 291 -11.08 13.07 -15.81
N PRO A 292 -9.77 12.83 -15.99
CA PRO A 292 -8.93 13.68 -16.82
C PRO A 292 -9.51 13.76 -18.22
N SER A 293 -9.61 14.97 -18.77
CA SER A 293 -9.92 15.14 -20.19
C SER A 293 -8.74 14.59 -20.99
N GLY A 294 -8.97 13.47 -21.67
CA GLY A 294 -8.01 12.88 -22.62
C GLY A 294 -7.79 13.74 -23.85
#